data_AF-A0A4Q7DKG9-F1
#
_entry.id   AF-A0A4Q7DKG9-F1
#
_cell.length_a   1.000
_cell.length_b   1.000
_cell.length_c   1.000
_cell.angle_alpha   90.00
_cell.angle_beta   90.00
_cell.angle_gamma   90.00
#
_symmetry.space_group_name_H-M   'P 1'
#
loop_
_entity.id
_entity.type
_entity.pdbx_description
1 polymer ?
#
loop_
_entity_poly.entity_id
_entity_poly.type
_entity_poly.pdbx_seq_one_letter_code
_entity_poly.pdbx_strand_id
1 'polypeptide(L)'
;MYLSCFSPKSYAYLYISMGLLSPACAAVQLDGNHSFDTIHDALRTVPHGKHTVTLSNDIQQEASYANLSNCSSLTVKGKPSGGTTIKPSLSASMGLFNHPCSHAMSLTLSDVTIKGFNTCSYILGGAITADALTLIGNGSVTFKNNRTTAGNGGGILACSLDLTDVHFTENKSTYSGGAIYVCGPFTYTTNSLTRFDPSVFPPKLGDNDIACLSILSMRTYFTKNGQGSLVLNTNNSEWTGNAFIQEGAFIIGETETNTHAIWGSLVGNLTVQRGATVGGFGTIKADSLIFEAGSIWRLFFSSDKAGNLNVWDTLTLPTGVEVNENSLAHIVPADGFIIATYRRLSGDLAPLNAQLAIYGLFLENQITSPSKGSLVLKKPPVYNIAVVQKSGGSRRE
;
A
#
# COMPACT_ATOMS: atom_id res chain seq x y z
N MET A 1 -55.87 -36.30 37.71
CA MET A 1 -54.95 -36.90 36.71
C MET A 1 -53.60 -36.21 36.89
N TYR A 2 -52.80 -36.67 37.86
CA TYR A 2 -51.45 -36.20 38.12
C TYR A 2 -50.60 -37.48 38.15
N LEU A 3 -49.79 -37.68 37.12
CA LEU A 3 -48.86 -38.80 37.03
C LEU A 3 -47.55 -38.39 37.68
N SER A 4 -47.26 -39.02 38.81
CA SER A 4 -45.94 -39.19 39.39
C SER A 4 -45.11 -40.17 38.55
N CYS A 5 -43.84 -39.86 38.32
CA CYS A 5 -42.78 -40.84 38.05
C CYS A 5 -41.42 -40.18 38.29
N PHE A 6 -40.72 -40.62 39.33
CA PHE A 6 -39.32 -40.29 39.63
C PHE A 6 -38.40 -41.40 39.12
N SER A 7 -37.17 -40.99 38.75
CA SER A 7 -35.94 -41.78 38.49
C SER A 7 -35.77 -42.37 37.09
N PRO A 8 -34.64 -42.07 36.42
CA PRO A 8 -33.47 -42.93 36.60
C PRO A 8 -32.13 -42.19 36.78
N LYS A 9 -31.36 -42.70 37.75
CA LYS A 9 -29.89 -42.87 37.80
C LYS A 9 -29.04 -41.95 36.92
N SER A 10 -28.53 -40.88 37.51
CA SER A 10 -27.38 -40.13 37.00
C SER A 10 -26.09 -40.93 37.24
N TYR A 11 -25.49 -41.48 36.19
CA TYR A 11 -24.09 -41.89 36.21
C TYR A 11 -23.22 -40.65 36.03
N ALA A 12 -22.59 -40.19 37.11
CA ALA A 12 -21.53 -39.20 37.05
C ALA A 12 -20.27 -39.86 36.47
N TYR A 13 -20.04 -39.70 35.17
CA TYR A 13 -18.72 -39.95 34.58
C TYR A 13 -17.80 -38.80 34.95
N LEU A 14 -17.07 -38.97 36.05
CA LEU A 14 -15.94 -38.14 36.41
C LEU A 14 -14.77 -38.49 35.48
N TYR A 15 -14.71 -37.85 34.30
CA TYR A 15 -13.50 -37.86 33.47
C TYR A 15 -12.43 -37.01 34.15
N ILE A 16 -11.65 -37.62 35.05
CA ILE A 16 -10.37 -37.08 35.47
C ILE A 16 -9.38 -37.37 34.34
N SER A 17 -9.36 -36.52 33.32
CA SER A 17 -8.22 -36.44 32.43
C SER A 17 -7.06 -35.82 33.22
N MET A 18 -6.29 -36.63 33.94
CA MET A 18 -4.94 -36.25 34.36
C MET A 18 -4.03 -36.29 33.11
N GLY A 19 -4.30 -35.41 32.15
CA GLY A 19 -3.29 -35.04 31.18
C GLY A 19 -2.24 -34.26 31.96
N LEU A 20 -1.05 -34.83 32.09
CA LEU A 20 0.17 -34.08 32.39
C LEU A 20 0.24 -32.94 31.35
N LEU A 21 -0.28 -31.78 31.71
CA LEU A 21 -0.01 -30.54 30.99
C LEU A 21 1.49 -30.36 31.13
N SER A 22 2.25 -30.76 30.10
CA SER A 22 3.64 -30.35 30.02
C SER A 22 3.63 -28.84 30.24
N PRO A 23 4.44 -28.29 31.15
CA PRO A 23 4.47 -26.85 31.37
C PRO A 23 4.60 -26.21 29.99
N ALA A 24 3.61 -25.39 29.62
CA ALA A 24 3.62 -24.73 28.32
C ALA A 24 4.96 -24.00 28.26
N CYS A 25 5.88 -24.46 27.41
CA CYS A 25 7.19 -23.83 27.29
C CYS A 25 6.93 -22.37 26.96
N ALA A 26 7.40 -21.47 27.84
CA ALA A 26 7.28 -20.04 27.68
C ALA A 26 7.71 -19.64 26.26
N ALA A 27 6.78 -19.05 25.52
CA ALA A 27 6.89 -18.82 24.09
C ALA A 27 7.75 -17.61 23.72
N VAL A 28 7.99 -16.73 24.71
CA VAL A 28 8.59 -15.42 24.54
C VAL A 28 9.88 -15.36 25.35
N GLN A 29 11.00 -15.10 24.68
CA GLN A 29 12.28 -14.85 25.32
C GLN A 29 12.67 -13.38 25.20
N LEU A 30 12.95 -12.74 26.33
CA LEU A 30 13.43 -11.37 26.40
C LEU A 30 14.94 -11.34 26.63
N ASP A 31 15.65 -10.67 25.75
CA ASP A 31 17.11 -10.46 25.78
C ASP A 31 17.90 -11.77 26.00
N GLY A 32 17.32 -12.90 25.57
CA GLY A 32 17.90 -14.25 25.66
C GLY A 32 17.90 -14.91 27.04
N ASN A 33 17.45 -14.21 28.09
CA ASN A 33 17.70 -14.64 29.48
C ASN A 33 16.43 -14.89 30.31
N HIS A 34 15.28 -14.38 29.88
CA HIS A 34 14.04 -14.46 30.64
C HIS A 34 12.91 -14.96 29.75
N SER A 35 12.13 -15.89 30.29
CA SER A 35 11.04 -16.56 29.61
C SER A 35 9.70 -16.04 30.12
N PHE A 36 8.82 -15.68 29.20
CA PHE A 36 7.49 -15.15 29.46
C PHE A 36 6.43 -15.84 28.59
N ASP A 37 5.17 -15.74 29.02
CA ASP A 37 4.04 -16.25 28.26
C ASP A 37 3.60 -15.29 27.15
N THR A 38 3.77 -13.98 27.37
CA THR A 38 3.32 -12.91 26.47
C THR A 38 4.39 -11.85 26.22
N ILE A 39 4.29 -11.16 25.07
CA ILE A 39 5.12 -10.01 24.76
C ILE A 39 4.82 -8.88 25.73
N HIS A 40 3.54 -8.69 26.09
CA HIS A 40 3.11 -7.73 27.10
C HIS A 40 3.85 -7.91 28.43
N ASP A 41 3.88 -9.14 28.97
CA ASP A 41 4.51 -9.41 30.26
C ASP A 41 6.02 -9.22 30.20
N ALA A 42 6.66 -9.66 29.12
CA ALA A 42 8.08 -9.43 28.89
C ALA A 42 8.42 -7.93 28.96
N LEU A 43 7.71 -7.10 28.20
CA LEU A 43 7.99 -5.66 28.09
C LEU A 43 7.54 -4.84 29.31
N ARG A 44 6.80 -5.41 30.27
CA ARG A 44 6.55 -4.75 31.55
C ARG A 44 7.72 -4.81 32.52
N THR A 45 8.64 -5.75 32.31
CA THR A 45 9.79 -5.96 33.19
C THR A 45 11.05 -5.22 32.75
N VAL A 46 11.06 -4.67 31.53
CA VAL A 46 12.26 -4.04 30.98
C VAL A 46 12.52 -2.65 31.58
N PRO A 47 13.78 -2.34 31.93
CA PRO A 47 14.19 -0.96 32.17
C PRO A 47 14.14 -0.16 30.86
N HIS A 48 14.33 1.16 30.95
CA HIS A 48 14.39 1.98 29.74
C HIS A 48 15.61 1.60 28.88
N GLY A 49 15.42 1.18 27.63
CA GLY A 49 16.55 0.66 26.85
C GLY A 49 16.25 0.11 25.47
N LYS A 50 17.19 -0.70 24.98
CA LYS A 50 17.07 -1.47 23.74
C LYS A 50 16.82 -2.92 24.11
N HIS A 51 15.80 -3.54 23.51
CA HIS A 51 15.41 -4.90 23.87
C HIS A 51 15.19 -5.77 22.63
N THR A 52 15.38 -7.07 22.79
CA THR A 52 15.07 -8.10 21.81
C THR A 52 14.10 -9.11 22.40
N VAL A 53 12.98 -9.31 21.72
CA VAL A 53 12.02 -10.38 21.98
C VAL A 53 12.16 -11.44 20.90
N THR A 54 12.39 -12.69 21.29
CA THR A 54 12.43 -13.84 20.38
C THR A 54 11.24 -14.76 20.68
N LEU A 55 10.51 -15.14 19.63
CA LEU A 55 9.35 -16.01 19.71
C LEU A 55 9.72 -17.41 19.21
N SER A 56 9.46 -18.42 20.02
CA SER A 56 9.76 -19.83 19.67
C SER A 56 8.58 -20.57 19.05
N ASN A 57 7.37 -20.07 19.23
CA ASN A 57 6.14 -20.73 18.82
C ASN A 57 5.65 -20.24 17.45
N ASP A 58 4.90 -21.10 16.75
CA ASP A 58 4.25 -20.73 15.48
C ASP A 58 3.13 -19.69 15.69
N ILE A 59 2.53 -19.69 16.88
CA ILE A 59 1.47 -18.77 17.28
C ILE A 59 1.82 -18.16 18.63
N GLN A 60 1.84 -16.83 18.68
CA GLN A 60 1.89 -16.04 19.90
C GLN A 60 0.53 -15.37 20.12
N GLN A 61 -0.04 -15.49 21.33
CA GLN A 61 -1.32 -14.90 21.68
C GLN A 61 -1.15 -13.78 22.70
N GLU A 62 -1.75 -12.63 22.45
CA GLU A 62 -1.67 -11.47 23.34
C GLU A 62 -3.04 -11.11 23.91
N ALA A 63 -3.12 -10.97 25.23
CA ALA A 63 -4.34 -10.58 25.94
C ALA A 63 -4.37 -9.08 26.29
N SER A 64 -3.32 -8.34 25.97
CA SER A 64 -3.17 -6.91 26.22
C SER A 64 -2.16 -6.33 25.23
N TYR A 65 -2.26 -5.02 24.95
CA TYR A 65 -1.24 -4.34 24.16
C TYR A 65 0.04 -4.18 24.97
N ALA A 66 1.20 -4.28 24.33
CA ALA A 66 2.48 -3.94 24.91
C ALA A 66 2.72 -2.43 24.81
N ASN A 67 2.98 -1.78 25.96
CA ASN A 67 3.37 -0.38 26.01
C ASN A 67 4.86 -0.25 25.75
N LEU A 68 5.22 0.51 24.72
CA LEU A 68 6.59 0.70 24.27
C LEU A 68 7.28 1.93 24.87
N SER A 69 6.64 2.65 25.81
CA SER A 69 7.17 3.90 26.39
C SER A 69 8.54 3.76 27.07
N ASN A 70 8.90 2.54 27.49
CA ASN A 70 10.22 2.24 28.08
C ASN A 70 11.23 1.75 27.04
N CYS A 71 10.89 1.67 25.76
CA CYS A 71 11.78 1.16 24.72
C CYS A 71 12.30 2.31 23.86
N SER A 72 13.62 2.53 23.87
CA SER A 72 14.29 3.32 22.82
C SER A 72 14.37 2.56 21.49
N SER A 73 14.40 1.23 21.55
CA SER A 73 14.28 0.35 20.39
C SER A 73 13.83 -1.05 20.84
N LEU A 74 13.01 -1.69 20.02
CA LEU A 74 12.59 -3.07 20.20
C LEU A 74 12.85 -3.86 18.92
N THR A 75 13.43 -5.05 19.06
CA THR A 75 13.47 -6.05 17.99
C THR A 75 12.57 -7.21 18.37
N VAL A 76 11.60 -7.58 17.51
CA VAL A 76 10.77 -8.78 17.69
C VAL A 76 11.08 -9.75 16.56
N LYS A 77 11.60 -10.93 16.92
CA LYS A 77 11.95 -11.99 15.98
C LYS A 77 10.98 -13.14 16.13
N GLY A 78 10.28 -13.47 15.06
CA GLY A 78 9.53 -14.71 14.98
C GLY A 78 10.44 -15.93 14.85
N LYS A 79 9.83 -17.10 14.84
CA LYS A 79 10.51 -18.37 14.61
C LYS A 79 11.17 -18.38 13.22
N PRO A 80 12.48 -18.68 13.09
CA PRO A 80 13.19 -18.61 11.80
C PRO A 80 12.64 -19.50 10.68
N SER A 81 12.00 -20.63 11.03
CA SER A 81 11.38 -21.55 10.07
C SER A 81 9.86 -21.44 10.13
N GLY A 82 9.27 -20.74 9.17
CA GLY A 82 7.81 -20.58 9.02
C GLY A 82 7.23 -19.32 9.68
N GLY A 83 8.04 -18.57 10.44
CA GLY A 83 7.62 -17.36 11.13
C GLY A 83 6.71 -17.61 12.32
N THR A 84 6.33 -16.53 13.00
CA THR A 84 5.35 -16.55 14.10
C THR A 84 4.14 -15.69 13.77
N THR A 85 2.93 -16.24 13.92
CA THR A 85 1.70 -15.44 13.88
C THR A 85 1.41 -14.87 15.27
N ILE A 86 1.45 -13.55 15.41
CA ILE A 86 1.05 -12.84 16.61
C ILE A 86 -0.41 -12.40 16.45
N LYS A 87 -1.27 -12.80 17.37
CA LYS A 87 -2.73 -12.52 17.31
C LYS A 87 -3.30 -12.29 18.71
N PRO A 88 -4.48 -11.69 18.86
CA PRO A 88 -5.10 -11.57 20.18
C PRO A 88 -5.55 -12.94 20.71
N SER A 89 -5.48 -13.12 22.04
CA SER A 89 -5.94 -14.33 22.74
C SER A 89 -7.47 -14.42 22.85
N LEU A 90 -8.15 -13.28 22.79
CA LEU A 90 -9.61 -13.13 22.87
C LEU A 90 -10.10 -12.16 21.78
N SER A 91 -11.42 -12.13 21.53
CA SER A 91 -12.06 -11.10 20.69
C SER A 91 -12.03 -9.68 21.28
N ALA A 92 -11.14 -9.44 22.26
CA ALA A 92 -11.01 -8.16 22.93
C ALA A 92 -10.52 -7.09 21.94
N SER A 93 -11.09 -5.89 22.07
CA SER A 93 -10.71 -4.79 21.20
C SER A 93 -9.40 -4.16 21.68
N MET A 94 -8.28 -4.64 21.16
CA MET A 94 -6.94 -4.11 21.45
C MET A 94 -6.01 -4.19 20.24
N GLY A 95 -5.00 -3.33 20.25
CA GLY A 95 -3.82 -3.45 19.39
C GLY A 95 -2.74 -4.33 20.02
N LEU A 96 -1.67 -4.57 19.26
CA LEU A 96 -0.48 -5.27 19.72
C LEU A 96 0.47 -4.32 20.45
N PHE A 97 0.81 -3.19 19.82
CA PHE A 97 1.76 -2.22 20.34
C PHE A 97 1.16 -0.84 20.45
N ASN A 98 1.47 -0.15 21.56
CA ASN A 98 1.11 1.24 21.78
C ASN A 98 2.34 2.02 22.26
N HIS A 99 2.64 3.13 21.59
CA HIS A 99 3.66 4.08 21.98
C HIS A 99 3.08 5.50 22.04
N PRO A 100 2.73 6.02 23.22
CA PRO A 100 2.19 7.38 23.36
C PRO A 100 3.22 8.45 22.95
N CYS A 101 2.75 9.49 22.27
CA CYS A 101 3.52 10.38 21.41
C CYS A 101 4.50 11.35 22.10
N SER A 102 5.70 10.88 22.43
CA SER A 102 6.72 11.78 22.98
C SER A 102 8.17 11.52 22.53
N HIS A 103 8.46 10.37 21.91
CA HIS A 103 9.83 9.99 21.57
C HIS A 103 9.87 9.12 20.31
N ALA A 104 10.91 9.28 19.50
CA ALA A 104 11.14 8.41 18.36
C ALA A 104 11.57 7.02 18.82
N MET A 105 11.00 5.98 18.21
CA MET A 105 11.25 4.58 18.57
C MET A 105 11.44 3.75 17.29
N SER A 106 12.41 2.84 17.32
CA SER A 106 12.65 1.89 16.23
C SER A 106 12.12 0.51 16.62
N LEU A 107 11.22 -0.04 15.81
CA LEU A 107 10.65 -1.38 15.96
C LEU A 107 11.11 -2.26 14.80
N THR A 108 12.08 -3.13 15.02
CA THR A 108 12.50 -4.10 14.01
C THR A 108 11.65 -5.37 14.15
N LEU A 109 11.02 -5.80 13.06
CA LEU A 109 10.24 -7.03 13.01
C LEU A 109 10.88 -7.97 12.00
N SER A 110 11.00 -9.25 12.33
CA SER A 110 11.42 -10.27 11.35
C SER A 110 10.62 -11.54 11.52
N ASP A 111 10.21 -12.15 10.41
CA ASP A 111 9.51 -13.44 10.36
C ASP A 111 8.23 -13.47 11.21
N VAL A 112 7.43 -12.41 11.16
CA VAL A 112 6.19 -12.30 11.92
C VAL A 112 4.99 -11.93 11.05
N THR A 113 3.86 -12.55 11.34
CA THR A 113 2.55 -12.13 10.83
C THR A 113 1.73 -11.55 11.99
N ILE A 114 1.43 -10.26 11.95
CA ILE A 114 0.59 -9.57 12.93
C ILE A 114 -0.85 -9.59 12.42
N LYS A 115 -1.73 -10.31 13.12
CA LYS A 115 -3.06 -10.63 12.60
C LYS A 115 -4.19 -10.50 13.60
N GLY A 116 -5.31 -9.95 13.12
CA GLY A 116 -6.60 -10.01 13.80
C GLY A 116 -6.76 -9.05 14.98
N PHE A 117 -5.82 -8.13 15.18
CA PHE A 117 -5.97 -7.08 16.18
C PHE A 117 -7.08 -6.12 15.77
N ASN A 118 -7.82 -5.60 16.74
CA ASN A 118 -9.00 -4.78 16.48
C ASN A 118 -9.16 -3.69 17.53
N THR A 119 -9.10 -2.41 17.18
CA THR A 119 -9.31 -1.31 18.14
C THR A 119 -10.60 -0.54 17.89
N CYS A 120 -11.25 -0.07 18.96
CA CYS A 120 -12.44 0.78 18.91
C CYS A 120 -12.15 2.22 19.35
N SER A 121 -10.90 2.65 19.24
CA SER A 121 -10.44 3.97 19.68
C SER A 121 -10.19 4.89 18.48
N TYR A 122 -10.55 6.16 18.61
CA TYR A 122 -10.30 7.19 17.61
C TYR A 122 -8.81 7.57 17.48
N ILE A 123 -8.01 7.23 18.50
CA ILE A 123 -6.59 7.63 18.59
C ILE A 123 -5.61 6.46 18.47
N LEU A 124 -6.10 5.24 18.22
CA LEU A 124 -5.27 4.05 18.08
C LEU A 124 -5.47 3.39 16.72
N GLY A 125 -4.37 2.93 16.12
CA GLY A 125 -4.39 1.99 14.99
C GLY A 125 -4.86 0.61 15.42
N GLY A 126 -5.17 -0.26 14.46
CA GLY A 126 -5.73 -1.58 14.73
C GLY A 126 -4.70 -2.55 15.31
N ALA A 127 -3.50 -2.62 14.74
CA ALA A 127 -2.41 -3.44 15.32
C ALA A 127 -1.35 -2.60 16.04
N ILE A 128 -0.90 -1.50 15.46
CA ILE A 128 0.16 -0.67 16.04
C ILE A 128 -0.26 0.79 16.07
N THR A 129 0.00 1.43 17.20
CA THR A 129 -0.01 2.89 17.33
C THR A 129 1.36 3.39 17.78
N ALA A 130 1.91 4.37 17.07
CA ALA A 130 3.20 4.96 17.41
C ALA A 130 3.27 6.45 17.02
N ASP A 131 4.27 7.16 17.54
CA ASP A 131 4.55 8.53 17.14
C ASP A 131 5.48 8.55 15.93
N ALA A 132 6.73 8.12 16.12
CA ALA A 132 7.62 7.78 15.03
C ALA A 132 7.98 6.30 15.12
N LEU A 133 7.93 5.62 13.98
CA LEU A 133 8.09 4.19 13.87
C LEU A 133 8.94 3.84 12.65
N THR A 134 10.13 3.29 12.88
CA THR A 134 10.89 2.62 11.82
C THR A 134 10.65 1.12 11.92
N LEU A 135 10.12 0.53 10.85
CA LEU A 135 9.84 -0.90 10.70
C LEU A 135 10.67 -1.46 9.56
N ILE A 136 11.66 -2.27 9.92
CA ILE A 136 12.53 -2.95 8.98
C ILE A 136 12.06 -4.40 8.87
N GLY A 137 11.46 -4.77 7.74
CA GLY A 137 11.11 -6.16 7.41
C GLY A 137 12.35 -6.94 6.98
N ASN A 138 13.21 -7.30 7.91
CA ASN A 138 14.35 -8.18 7.65
C ASN A 138 13.88 -9.66 7.57
N GLY A 139 12.92 -9.95 6.68
CA GLY A 139 12.20 -11.22 6.57
C GLY A 139 10.74 -11.02 6.14
N SER A 140 9.90 -12.05 6.27
CA SER A 140 8.47 -11.92 5.93
C SER A 140 7.70 -11.24 7.06
N VAL A 141 7.52 -9.91 6.97
CA VAL A 141 6.65 -9.15 7.89
C VAL A 141 5.32 -8.85 7.20
N THR A 142 4.24 -9.34 7.79
CA THR A 142 2.89 -9.15 7.24
C THR A 142 1.91 -8.64 8.30
N PHE A 143 1.15 -7.60 7.96
CA PHE A 143 -0.05 -7.18 8.69
C PHE A 143 -1.27 -7.73 7.97
N LYS A 144 -2.05 -8.59 8.65
CA LYS A 144 -3.21 -9.25 8.07
C LYS A 144 -4.49 -9.07 8.87
N ASN A 145 -5.57 -8.65 8.23
CA ASN A 145 -6.91 -8.63 8.84
C ASN A 145 -6.93 -7.90 10.20
N ASN A 146 -6.13 -6.85 10.35
CA ASN A 146 -6.19 -5.97 11.50
C ASN A 146 -7.23 -4.88 11.23
N ARG A 147 -7.90 -4.42 12.29
CA ARG A 147 -9.05 -3.53 12.15
C ARG A 147 -9.04 -2.38 13.14
N THR A 148 -9.61 -1.25 12.73
CA THR A 148 -10.16 -0.27 13.66
C THR A 148 -11.63 -0.02 13.33
N THR A 149 -12.49 0.03 14.35
CA THR A 149 -13.93 0.25 14.19
C THR A 149 -14.35 1.69 14.45
N ALA A 150 -13.49 2.50 15.05
CA ALA A 150 -13.78 3.89 15.39
C ALA A 150 -12.61 4.84 15.10
N GLY A 151 -11.59 4.42 14.36
CA GLY A 151 -10.39 5.23 14.12
C GLY A 151 -9.83 5.05 12.72
N ASN A 152 -8.55 5.39 12.58
CA ASN A 152 -7.77 5.29 11.36
C ASN A 152 -6.65 4.24 11.49
N GLY A 153 -6.12 3.74 10.39
CA GLY A 153 -4.93 2.87 10.44
C GLY A 153 -5.26 1.45 10.89
N GLY A 154 -5.94 0.67 10.06
CA GLY A 154 -6.32 -0.72 10.39
C GLY A 154 -5.14 -1.61 10.74
N GLY A 155 -4.04 -1.50 10.01
CA GLY A 155 -2.74 -2.06 10.40
C GLY A 155 -2.01 -1.13 11.37
N ILE A 156 -1.61 0.04 10.88
CA ILE A 156 -0.72 0.97 11.57
C ILE A 156 -1.32 2.38 11.59
N LEU A 157 -1.27 3.02 12.75
CA LEU A 157 -1.39 4.47 12.92
C LEU A 157 -0.04 5.01 13.42
N ALA A 158 0.57 5.95 12.69
CA ALA A 158 1.83 6.59 13.08
C ALA A 158 1.88 8.09 12.73
N CYS A 159 2.74 8.90 13.35
CA CYS A 159 3.04 10.25 12.87
C CYS A 159 4.29 10.33 11.98
N SER A 160 5.24 9.41 12.13
CA SER A 160 6.32 9.19 11.17
C SER A 160 6.49 7.71 10.96
N LEU A 161 6.69 7.27 9.73
CA LEU A 161 6.74 5.86 9.38
C LEU A 161 7.81 5.59 8.33
N ASP A 162 8.73 4.69 8.61
CA ASP A 162 9.68 4.17 7.62
C ASP A 162 9.51 2.67 7.51
N LEU A 163 9.02 2.18 6.37
CA LEU A 163 8.81 0.76 6.10
C LEU A 163 9.83 0.23 5.09
N THR A 164 10.34 -0.98 5.32
CA THR A 164 11.11 -1.73 4.31
C THR A 164 10.52 -3.13 4.14
N ASP A 165 10.08 -3.45 2.92
CA ASP A 165 9.58 -4.78 2.52
C ASP A 165 8.48 -5.35 3.44
N VAL A 166 7.54 -4.49 3.89
CA VAL A 166 6.41 -4.87 4.79
C VAL A 166 5.12 -5.07 4.01
N HIS A 167 4.44 -6.21 4.19
CA HIS A 167 3.20 -6.53 3.48
C HIS A 167 1.93 -6.23 4.28
N PHE A 168 0.87 -5.80 3.58
CA PHE A 168 -0.45 -5.52 4.15
C PHE A 168 -1.53 -6.25 3.35
N THR A 169 -2.41 -6.97 4.04
CA THR A 169 -3.53 -7.67 3.40
C THR A 169 -4.78 -7.66 4.29
N GLU A 170 -5.93 -7.36 3.70
CA GLU A 170 -7.24 -7.41 4.38
C GLU A 170 -7.37 -6.51 5.63
N ASN A 171 -6.48 -5.53 5.84
CA ASN A 171 -6.59 -4.63 6.98
C ASN A 171 -7.69 -3.58 6.74
N LYS A 172 -8.43 -3.20 7.78
CA LYS A 172 -9.61 -2.33 7.65
C LYS A 172 -9.67 -1.20 8.67
N SER A 173 -10.15 -0.04 8.26
CA SER A 173 -10.49 1.07 9.16
C SER A 173 -11.90 1.57 8.84
N THR A 174 -12.59 2.12 9.83
CA THR A 174 -13.89 2.76 9.61
C THR A 174 -13.76 4.11 8.88
N TYR A 175 -12.69 4.86 9.16
CA TYR A 175 -12.49 6.20 8.60
C TYR A 175 -11.46 6.17 7.46
N SER A 176 -10.18 6.09 7.79
CA SER A 176 -9.12 6.25 6.79
C SER A 176 -7.94 5.30 7.01
N GLY A 177 -7.32 4.86 5.91
CA GLY A 177 -6.08 4.09 5.96
C GLY A 177 -6.27 2.68 6.52
N GLY A 178 -6.94 1.81 5.77
CA GLY A 178 -7.17 0.43 6.16
C GLY A 178 -5.88 -0.32 6.46
N ALA A 179 -4.83 -0.11 5.67
CA ALA A 179 -3.50 -0.60 5.99
C ALA A 179 -2.76 0.39 6.90
N ILE A 180 -2.64 1.65 6.47
CA ILE A 180 -1.75 2.65 7.07
C ILE A 180 -2.45 3.99 7.15
N TYR A 181 -2.38 4.63 8.31
CA TYR A 181 -2.69 6.04 8.49
C TYR A 181 -1.50 6.79 9.09
N VAL A 182 -1.10 7.89 8.45
CA VAL A 182 0.06 8.70 8.91
C VAL A 182 -0.25 10.18 9.12
N CYS A 183 0.30 10.80 10.17
CA CYS A 183 0.21 12.25 10.43
C CYS A 183 1.43 13.07 9.99
N GLY A 184 2.43 12.46 9.35
CA GLY A 184 3.68 13.12 9.00
C GLY A 184 4.51 12.29 8.01
N PRO A 185 5.85 12.32 8.09
CA PRO A 185 6.73 11.66 7.11
C PRO A 185 6.43 10.17 6.93
N PHE A 186 6.34 9.70 5.69
CA PHE A 186 6.17 8.28 5.39
C PHE A 186 7.09 7.82 4.26
N THR A 187 8.08 7.00 4.58
CA THR A 187 8.92 6.32 3.59
C THR A 187 8.48 4.87 3.44
N TYR A 188 8.33 4.41 2.20
CA TYR A 188 8.13 3.00 1.86
C TYR A 188 9.22 2.53 0.92
N THR A 189 10.12 1.70 1.42
CA THR A 189 11.19 1.06 0.66
C THR A 189 10.76 -0.36 0.28
N THR A 190 10.83 -0.69 -1.00
CA THR A 190 10.70 -2.08 -1.45
C THR A 190 11.77 -2.41 -2.46
N ASN A 191 12.41 -3.56 -2.25
CA ASN A 191 13.49 -4.06 -3.11
C ASN A 191 12.97 -5.11 -4.11
N SER A 192 11.70 -5.46 -4.02
CA SER A 192 11.05 -6.45 -4.86
C SER A 192 9.65 -5.96 -5.26
N LEU A 193 8.78 -6.86 -5.69
CA LEU A 193 7.41 -6.51 -6.03
C LEU A 193 6.53 -6.58 -4.77
N THR A 194 5.98 -5.44 -4.37
CA THR A 194 5.02 -5.36 -3.26
C THR A 194 3.67 -4.84 -3.75
N ARG A 195 2.59 -5.50 -3.33
CA ARG A 195 1.21 -5.13 -3.67
C ARG A 195 0.40 -4.75 -2.45
N PHE A 196 -0.41 -3.72 -2.60
CA PHE A 196 -1.54 -3.41 -1.74
C PHE A 196 -2.81 -3.72 -2.51
N ASP A 197 -3.45 -4.84 -2.15
CA ASP A 197 -4.70 -5.29 -2.75
C ASP A 197 -5.87 -5.06 -1.79
N PRO A 198 -7.02 -4.56 -2.28
CA PRO A 198 -8.21 -4.44 -1.46
C PRO A 198 -8.82 -5.82 -1.19
N SER A 199 -9.55 -5.97 -0.08
CA SER A 199 -10.33 -7.19 0.18
C SER A 199 -11.67 -7.20 -0.55
N VAL A 200 -12.13 -6.04 -1.06
CA VAL A 200 -13.35 -5.93 -1.87
C VAL A 200 -13.10 -5.20 -3.20
N PHE A 201 -13.87 -5.56 -4.21
CA PHE A 201 -13.84 -4.92 -5.53
C PHE A 201 -15.21 -4.31 -5.87
N PRO A 202 -15.29 -3.04 -6.34
CA PRO A 202 -14.20 -2.07 -6.43
C PRO A 202 -13.61 -1.69 -5.05
N PRO A 203 -12.35 -1.21 -4.97
CA PRO A 203 -11.70 -0.84 -3.72
C PRO A 203 -12.50 0.25 -3.00
N LYS A 204 -12.63 0.10 -1.68
CA LYS A 204 -13.28 1.07 -0.79
C LYS A 204 -12.24 1.80 0.06
N LEU A 205 -12.60 3.01 0.51
CA LEU A 205 -11.83 3.68 1.56
C LEU A 205 -11.81 2.84 2.82
N GLY A 206 -10.67 2.84 3.50
CA GLY A 206 -10.46 2.04 4.70
C GLY A 206 -10.31 0.54 4.46
N ASP A 207 -10.09 0.08 3.21
CA ASP A 207 -9.83 -1.33 2.87
C ASP A 207 -8.43 -1.52 2.29
N ASN A 208 -7.49 -1.85 3.18
CA ASN A 208 -6.07 -2.05 2.91
C ASN A 208 -5.36 -0.88 2.19
N ASP A 209 -5.98 0.29 2.20
CA ASP A 209 -5.48 1.54 1.62
C ASP A 209 -4.57 2.31 2.58
N ILE A 210 -3.90 3.31 2.02
CA ILE A 210 -3.01 4.25 2.68
C ILE A 210 -3.69 5.61 2.70
N ALA A 211 -3.71 6.25 3.86
CA ALA A 211 -4.20 7.61 4.01
C ALA A 211 -3.29 8.44 4.91
N CYS A 212 -3.46 9.75 4.89
CA CYS A 212 -2.75 10.64 5.80
C CYS A 212 -3.64 11.73 6.35
N LEU A 213 -3.25 12.27 7.51
CA LEU A 213 -3.72 13.56 7.96
C LEU A 213 -2.87 14.66 7.29
N SER A 214 -3.51 15.59 6.60
CA SER A 214 -2.88 16.85 6.20
C SER A 214 -3.64 17.98 6.87
N ILE A 215 -3.08 18.49 7.98
CA ILE A 215 -3.52 19.74 8.60
C ILE A 215 -2.51 20.82 8.25
N LEU A 216 -2.95 22.08 8.16
CA LEU A 216 -2.17 23.19 7.59
C LEU A 216 -0.77 23.41 8.23
N SER A 217 -0.55 22.91 9.44
CA SER A 217 0.73 22.98 10.18
C SER A 217 1.64 21.76 10.01
N MET A 218 1.15 20.62 9.50
CA MET A 218 1.91 19.39 9.34
C MET A 218 1.86 18.95 7.88
N ARG A 219 2.96 19.15 7.15
CA ARG A 219 3.09 18.64 5.79
C ARG A 219 3.47 17.17 5.85
N THR A 220 2.52 16.31 5.54
CA THR A 220 2.76 14.88 5.31
C THR A 220 3.40 14.70 3.93
N TYR A 221 4.41 13.85 3.85
CA TYR A 221 5.04 13.46 2.61
C TYR A 221 5.21 11.95 2.54
N PHE A 222 4.94 11.39 1.35
CA PHE A 222 5.19 10.01 1.01
C PHE A 222 6.45 9.92 0.17
N THR A 223 7.33 8.98 0.51
CA THR A 223 8.54 8.70 -0.25
C THR A 223 8.54 7.23 -0.64
N LYS A 224 8.42 6.93 -1.93
CA LYS A 224 8.67 5.58 -2.46
C LYS A 224 10.15 5.45 -2.79
N ASN A 225 10.82 4.50 -2.14
CA ASN A 225 12.23 4.19 -2.37
C ASN A 225 12.46 2.70 -2.67
N GLY A 226 13.70 2.33 -3.02
CA GLY A 226 14.12 0.99 -3.40
C GLY A 226 13.76 0.65 -4.86
N GLN A 227 14.58 -0.20 -5.47
CA GLN A 227 14.48 -0.55 -6.90
C GLN A 227 13.24 -1.36 -7.26
N GLY A 228 12.55 -1.91 -6.25
CA GLY A 228 11.35 -2.71 -6.42
C GLY A 228 10.12 -1.91 -6.89
N SER A 229 9.09 -2.65 -7.27
CA SER A 229 7.80 -2.10 -7.69
C SER A 229 6.83 -2.07 -6.51
N LEU A 230 6.29 -0.89 -6.20
CA LEU A 230 5.15 -0.75 -5.31
C LEU A 230 3.88 -0.59 -6.15
N VAL A 231 2.99 -1.57 -6.06
CA VAL A 231 1.69 -1.60 -6.75
C VAL A 231 0.58 -1.31 -5.75
N LEU A 232 -0.24 -0.32 -6.04
CA LEU A 232 -1.43 0.02 -5.27
C LEU A 232 -2.68 -0.25 -6.11
N ASN A 233 -3.42 -1.30 -5.77
CA ASN A 233 -4.71 -1.64 -6.36
C ASN A 233 -5.89 -1.12 -5.50
N THR A 234 -5.59 -0.33 -4.47
CA THR A 234 -6.51 0.21 -3.46
C THR A 234 -6.99 1.61 -3.79
N ASN A 235 -7.94 2.13 -3.00
CA ASN A 235 -8.42 3.50 -3.10
C ASN A 235 -7.73 4.37 -2.04
N ASN A 236 -6.63 5.03 -2.42
CA ASN A 236 -5.85 5.90 -1.55
C ASN A 236 -6.24 7.38 -1.75
N SER A 237 -7.52 7.68 -2.02
CA SER A 237 -7.95 9.04 -2.36
C SER A 237 -7.91 10.03 -1.20
N GLU A 238 -7.69 9.55 0.02
CA GLU A 238 -7.51 10.35 1.23
C GLU A 238 -6.05 10.73 1.47
N TRP A 239 -5.13 10.31 0.60
CA TRP A 239 -3.78 10.84 0.60
C TRP A 239 -3.77 12.30 0.13
N THR A 240 -3.41 13.21 1.02
CA THR A 240 -3.42 14.68 0.82
C THR A 240 -2.04 15.31 0.97
N GLY A 241 -1.01 14.49 1.23
CA GLY A 241 0.38 14.90 1.34
C GLY A 241 1.11 14.96 -0.01
N ASN A 242 2.32 15.53 0.00
CA ASN A 242 3.21 15.42 -1.15
C ASN A 242 3.69 13.98 -1.34
N ALA A 243 4.11 13.62 -2.53
CA ALA A 243 4.66 12.31 -2.85
C ALA A 243 5.93 12.44 -3.69
N PHE A 244 6.95 11.65 -3.35
CA PHE A 244 8.24 11.59 -4.02
C PHE A 244 8.53 10.14 -4.40
N ILE A 245 8.64 9.88 -5.70
CA ILE A 245 9.01 8.55 -6.21
C ILE A 245 10.50 8.64 -6.57
N GLN A 246 11.34 8.11 -5.69
CA GLN A 246 12.80 8.24 -5.79
C GLN A 246 13.41 7.13 -6.63
N GLU A 247 12.94 5.90 -6.44
CA GLU A 247 13.48 4.71 -7.08
C GLU A 247 12.40 3.67 -7.40
N GLY A 248 12.71 2.82 -8.38
CA GLY A 248 11.86 1.71 -8.80
C GLY A 248 10.58 2.18 -9.48
N ALA A 249 9.53 1.36 -9.40
CA ALA A 249 8.24 1.66 -10.00
C ALA A 249 7.16 1.91 -8.95
N PHE A 250 6.31 2.89 -9.22
CA PHE A 250 5.10 3.19 -8.47
C PHE A 250 3.88 3.08 -9.39
N ILE A 251 3.11 2.00 -9.21
CA ILE A 251 2.07 1.57 -10.15
C ILE A 251 0.71 1.63 -9.47
N ILE A 252 -0.25 2.35 -10.05
CA ILE A 252 -1.62 2.48 -9.53
C ILE A 252 -2.57 1.70 -10.43
N GLY A 253 -3.12 0.60 -9.93
CA GLY A 253 -3.94 -0.32 -10.72
C GLY A 253 -3.12 -1.10 -11.75
N GLU A 254 -2.53 -2.23 -11.37
CA GLU A 254 -1.60 -2.96 -12.26
C GLU A 254 -2.27 -3.57 -13.49
N THR A 255 -3.55 -3.96 -13.38
CA THR A 255 -4.31 -4.63 -14.45
C THR A 255 -5.50 -3.81 -14.91
N GLU A 256 -6.05 -4.13 -16.08
CA GLU A 256 -7.25 -3.48 -16.65
C GLU A 256 -8.53 -3.66 -15.80
N THR A 257 -8.51 -4.56 -14.82
CA THR A 257 -9.59 -4.72 -13.84
C THR A 257 -9.44 -3.72 -12.70
N ASN A 258 -8.23 -3.22 -12.41
CA ASN A 258 -7.93 -2.33 -11.30
C ASN A 258 -8.06 -0.82 -11.65
N THR A 259 -8.91 -0.45 -12.61
CA THR A 259 -9.14 0.95 -13.02
C THR A 259 -9.71 1.84 -11.90
N HIS A 260 -10.31 1.23 -10.88
CA HIS A 260 -10.82 1.91 -9.69
C HIS A 260 -9.75 2.20 -8.63
N ALA A 261 -8.51 1.76 -8.84
CA ALA A 261 -7.41 2.11 -7.96
C ALA A 261 -7.12 3.61 -8.07
N ILE A 262 -6.91 4.26 -6.92
CA ILE A 262 -6.69 5.70 -6.85
C ILE A 262 -5.48 5.97 -5.98
N TRP A 263 -4.63 6.89 -6.43
CA TRP A 263 -3.62 7.53 -5.59
C TRP A 263 -3.93 9.01 -5.45
N GLY A 264 -3.87 9.51 -4.21
CA GLY A 264 -3.88 10.93 -3.94
C GLY A 264 -5.26 11.58 -4.04
N SER A 265 -5.25 12.85 -3.66
CA SER A 265 -6.35 13.79 -3.84
C SER A 265 -5.90 14.89 -4.81
N LEU A 266 -6.74 15.88 -5.09
CA LEU A 266 -6.32 17.07 -5.85
C LEU A 266 -5.51 18.06 -4.98
N VAL A 267 -4.93 17.58 -3.88
CA VAL A 267 -4.08 18.31 -2.94
C VAL A 267 -2.77 17.54 -2.80
N GLY A 268 -1.66 18.29 -2.80
CA GLY A 268 -0.31 17.73 -2.74
C GLY A 268 0.30 17.48 -4.11
N ASN A 269 1.61 17.61 -4.19
CA ASN A 269 2.37 17.41 -5.42
C ASN A 269 2.92 15.98 -5.50
N LEU A 270 2.98 15.41 -6.69
CA LEU A 270 3.70 14.17 -6.98
C LEU A 270 4.94 14.49 -7.81
N THR A 271 6.12 14.14 -7.31
CA THR A 271 7.40 14.30 -8.01
C THR A 271 7.98 12.92 -8.32
N VAL A 272 8.35 12.70 -9.58
CA VAL A 272 8.99 11.47 -10.06
C VAL A 272 10.44 11.80 -10.36
N GLN A 273 11.35 11.23 -9.59
CA GLN A 273 12.78 11.54 -9.71
C GLN A 273 13.45 10.78 -10.85
N ARG A 274 14.67 11.20 -11.19
CA ARG A 274 15.49 10.55 -12.20
C ARG A 274 15.62 9.05 -11.95
N GLY A 275 15.32 8.25 -12.97
CA GLY A 275 15.41 6.78 -12.91
C GLY A 275 14.20 6.09 -12.27
N ALA A 276 13.25 6.83 -11.72
CA ALA A 276 12.00 6.29 -11.19
C ALA A 276 10.90 6.22 -12.26
N THR A 277 9.95 5.32 -12.05
CA THR A 277 8.84 5.06 -12.97
C THR A 277 7.49 5.23 -12.27
N VAL A 278 6.53 5.88 -12.95
CA VAL A 278 5.12 5.93 -12.53
C VAL A 278 4.21 5.44 -13.65
N GLY A 279 3.14 4.71 -13.31
CA GLY A 279 2.14 4.24 -14.27
C GLY A 279 0.96 3.48 -13.65
N GLY A 280 0.28 2.69 -14.47
CA GLY A 280 -0.84 1.82 -14.10
C GLY A 280 -2.16 2.22 -14.78
N PHE A 281 -3.18 1.36 -14.69
CA PHE A 281 -4.55 1.55 -15.22
C PHE A 281 -5.46 2.39 -14.32
N GLY A 282 -5.05 2.64 -13.08
CA GLY A 282 -5.80 3.44 -12.12
C GLY A 282 -5.70 4.95 -12.38
N THR A 283 -6.15 5.73 -11.39
CA THR A 283 -6.10 7.20 -11.44
C THR A 283 -5.11 7.75 -10.44
N ILE A 284 -4.19 8.60 -10.91
CA ILE A 284 -3.34 9.42 -10.04
C ILE A 284 -3.94 10.81 -9.96
N LYS A 285 -4.21 11.30 -8.76
CA LYS A 285 -4.65 12.67 -8.48
C LYS A 285 -3.55 13.43 -7.76
N ALA A 286 -3.26 14.64 -8.22
CA ALA A 286 -2.31 15.54 -7.60
C ALA A 286 -2.65 17.00 -7.95
N ASP A 287 -2.18 17.94 -7.13
CA ASP A 287 -2.18 19.37 -7.48
C ASP A 287 -1.26 19.61 -8.67
N SER A 288 0.02 19.25 -8.54
CA SER A 288 0.98 19.20 -9.64
C SER A 288 1.64 17.83 -9.74
N LEU A 289 1.97 17.43 -10.97
CA LEU A 289 2.76 16.23 -11.27
C LEU A 289 4.03 16.63 -12.02
N ILE A 290 5.17 16.39 -11.39
CA ILE A 290 6.48 16.81 -11.88
C ILE A 290 7.33 15.58 -12.18
N PHE A 291 7.63 15.38 -13.46
CA PHE A 291 8.63 14.40 -13.88
C PHE A 291 9.99 15.09 -14.02
N GLU A 292 10.97 14.68 -13.22
CA GLU A 292 12.35 15.18 -13.34
C GLU A 292 13.03 14.61 -14.60
N ALA A 293 14.12 15.24 -15.03
CA ALA A 293 14.90 14.75 -16.16
C ALA A 293 15.43 13.32 -15.88
N GLY A 294 15.15 12.40 -16.80
CA GLY A 294 15.48 10.98 -16.70
C GLY A 294 14.46 10.13 -15.94
N SER A 295 13.33 10.68 -15.50
CA SER A 295 12.19 9.89 -15.01
C SER A 295 11.40 9.26 -16.17
N ILE A 296 10.58 8.27 -15.85
CA ILE A 296 9.83 7.47 -16.83
C ILE A 296 8.33 7.50 -16.52
N TRP A 297 7.53 7.83 -17.52
CA TRP A 297 6.08 7.57 -17.49
C TRP A 297 5.78 6.27 -18.24
N ARG A 298 5.24 5.28 -17.53
CA ARG A 298 4.80 4.02 -18.13
C ARG A 298 3.31 4.07 -18.44
N LEU A 299 2.97 3.97 -19.72
CA LEU A 299 1.60 3.97 -20.22
C LEU A 299 0.98 2.59 -20.13
N PHE A 300 -0.22 2.52 -19.56
CA PHE A 300 -1.05 1.32 -19.49
C PHE A 300 -2.37 1.62 -20.19
N PHE A 301 -2.73 0.79 -21.15
CA PHE A 301 -4.01 0.84 -21.85
C PHE A 301 -4.43 -0.56 -22.33
N SER A 302 -5.73 -0.73 -22.54
CA SER A 302 -6.34 -1.90 -23.19
C SER A 302 -7.31 -1.41 -24.27
N SER A 303 -8.28 -2.21 -24.71
CA SER A 303 -9.16 -1.84 -25.83
C SER A 303 -10.06 -0.63 -25.55
N ASP A 304 -10.46 -0.43 -24.30
CA ASP A 304 -11.48 0.54 -23.89
C ASP A 304 -11.07 1.34 -22.64
N LYS A 305 -9.87 1.08 -22.10
CA LYS A 305 -9.40 1.66 -20.84
C LYS A 305 -7.96 2.13 -20.98
N ALA A 306 -7.62 3.16 -20.22
CA ALA A 306 -6.26 3.59 -20.02
C ALA A 306 -6.08 4.13 -18.60
N GLY A 307 -4.86 4.06 -18.10
CA GLY A 307 -4.45 4.82 -16.93
C GLY A 307 -4.64 6.31 -17.12
N ASN A 308 -4.97 7.01 -16.04
CA ASN A 308 -5.26 8.43 -16.09
C ASN A 308 -4.47 9.22 -15.04
N LEU A 309 -3.71 10.22 -15.51
CA LEU A 309 -3.12 11.26 -14.68
C LEU A 309 -4.09 12.45 -14.57
N ASN A 310 -4.78 12.58 -13.45
CA ASN A 310 -5.68 13.69 -13.18
C ASN A 310 -4.99 14.77 -12.34
N VAL A 311 -4.37 15.73 -13.02
CA VAL A 311 -3.57 16.80 -12.41
C VAL A 311 -4.41 18.08 -12.36
N TRP A 312 -4.47 18.74 -11.21
CA TRP A 312 -5.29 19.95 -11.06
C TRP A 312 -4.66 21.19 -11.71
N ASP A 313 -3.37 21.39 -11.47
CA ASP A 313 -2.61 22.54 -11.94
C ASP A 313 -1.62 22.13 -13.04
N THR A 314 -0.37 21.85 -12.69
CA THR A 314 0.71 21.70 -13.66
C THR A 314 1.15 20.24 -13.84
N LEU A 315 1.09 19.76 -15.09
CA LEU A 315 1.74 18.52 -15.52
C LEU A 315 3.06 18.87 -16.24
N THR A 316 4.19 18.50 -15.64
CA THR A 316 5.51 18.60 -16.28
C THR A 316 5.87 17.27 -16.90
N LEU A 317 6.09 17.22 -18.21
CA LEU A 317 6.36 16.01 -18.96
C LEU A 317 7.72 15.38 -18.60
N PRO A 318 7.84 14.03 -18.60
CA PRO A 318 9.11 13.35 -18.45
C PRO A 318 9.99 13.51 -19.69
N THR A 319 11.24 13.08 -19.57
CA THR A 319 12.10 12.85 -20.74
C THR A 319 12.00 11.41 -21.28
N GLY A 320 11.50 10.46 -20.48
CA GLY A 320 11.32 9.05 -20.85
C GLY A 320 9.85 8.62 -20.83
N VAL A 321 9.45 7.78 -21.78
CA VAL A 321 8.14 7.12 -21.80
C VAL A 321 8.31 5.64 -22.17
N GLU A 322 7.58 4.78 -21.46
CA GLU A 322 7.49 3.35 -21.73
C GLU A 322 6.04 2.99 -22.03
N VAL A 323 5.82 2.00 -22.89
CA VAL A 323 4.51 1.36 -23.05
C VAL A 323 4.56 0.01 -22.35
N ASN A 324 3.59 -0.28 -21.50
CA ASN A 324 3.47 -1.60 -20.89
C ASN A 324 3.31 -2.64 -22.01
N GLU A 325 4.11 -3.71 -21.98
CA GLU A 325 4.11 -4.73 -23.03
C GLU A 325 2.73 -5.35 -23.26
N ASN A 326 1.95 -5.54 -22.18
CA ASN A 326 0.58 -6.07 -22.26
C ASN A 326 -0.36 -5.13 -23.02
N SER A 327 -0.04 -3.83 -23.10
CA SER A 327 -0.86 -2.84 -23.82
C SER A 327 -0.72 -2.92 -25.34
N LEU A 328 0.37 -3.47 -25.86
CA LEU A 328 0.66 -3.46 -27.30
C LEU A 328 -0.27 -4.35 -28.14
N ALA A 329 -0.92 -5.33 -27.52
CA ALA A 329 -1.87 -6.22 -28.20
C ALA A 329 -3.22 -5.54 -28.53
N HIS A 330 -3.48 -4.35 -27.99
CA HIS A 330 -4.81 -3.75 -28.02
C HIS A 330 -5.00 -2.73 -29.14
N ILE A 331 -6.26 -2.60 -29.58
CA ILE A 331 -6.68 -1.60 -30.56
C ILE A 331 -6.88 -0.27 -29.82
N VAL A 332 -6.15 0.76 -30.24
CA VAL A 332 -6.39 2.13 -29.80
C VAL A 332 -7.59 2.68 -30.57
N PRO A 333 -8.63 3.23 -29.89
CA PRO A 333 -9.77 3.87 -30.52
C PRO A 333 -9.36 4.97 -31.48
N ALA A 334 -10.19 5.25 -32.49
CA ALA A 334 -9.92 6.32 -33.45
C ALA A 334 -9.75 7.69 -32.78
N ASP A 335 -10.56 7.96 -31.74
CA ASP A 335 -10.49 9.19 -30.96
C ASP A 335 -9.34 9.19 -29.93
N GLY A 336 -8.68 8.05 -29.73
CA GLY A 336 -7.61 7.84 -28.77
C GLY A 336 -8.08 7.64 -27.32
N PHE A 337 -7.12 7.62 -26.40
CA PHE A 337 -7.36 7.55 -24.96
C PHE A 337 -6.94 8.84 -24.27
N ILE A 338 -7.80 9.43 -23.44
CA ILE A 338 -7.39 10.51 -22.54
C ILE A 338 -6.57 9.88 -21.41
N ILE A 339 -5.26 10.11 -21.42
CA ILE A 339 -4.32 9.53 -20.44
C ILE A 339 -3.86 10.54 -19.39
N ALA A 340 -4.12 11.83 -19.62
CA ALA A 340 -3.91 12.87 -18.62
C ALA A 340 -4.87 14.04 -18.81
N THR A 341 -5.23 14.70 -17.71
CA THR A 341 -5.90 16.01 -17.69
C THR A 341 -5.11 16.98 -16.80
N TYR A 342 -5.03 18.25 -17.19
CA TYR A 342 -4.24 19.28 -16.50
C TYR A 342 -4.81 20.68 -16.76
N ARG A 343 -4.37 21.67 -15.96
CA ARG A 343 -4.58 23.09 -16.29
C ARG A 343 -3.43 23.63 -17.13
N ARG A 344 -2.20 23.26 -16.82
CA ARG A 344 -0.98 23.69 -17.52
C ARG A 344 -0.11 22.50 -17.89
N LEU A 345 0.35 22.45 -19.14
CA LEU A 345 1.36 21.51 -19.60
C LEU A 345 2.71 22.21 -19.66
N SER A 346 3.73 21.60 -19.07
CA SER A 346 5.12 22.06 -19.15
C SER A 346 5.97 20.98 -19.80
N GLY A 347 6.78 21.35 -20.79
CA GLY A 347 7.62 20.42 -21.57
C GLY A 347 7.19 20.26 -23.03
N ASP A 348 8.03 19.58 -23.81
CA ASP A 348 7.82 19.29 -25.23
C ASP A 348 7.38 17.83 -25.42
N LEU A 349 6.34 17.61 -26.24
CA LEU A 349 5.87 16.27 -26.59
C LEU A 349 6.75 15.59 -27.64
N ALA A 350 7.53 16.33 -28.43
CA ALA A 350 8.30 15.75 -29.55
C ALA A 350 9.27 14.64 -29.10
N PRO A 351 10.05 14.77 -28.01
CA PRO A 351 10.91 13.68 -27.52
C PRO A 351 10.13 12.42 -27.09
N LEU A 352 8.93 12.59 -26.51
CA LEU A 352 8.09 11.48 -26.09
C LEU A 352 7.42 10.80 -27.30
N ASN A 353 6.95 11.60 -28.26
CA ASN A 353 6.36 11.09 -29.50
C ASN A 353 7.37 10.34 -30.36
N ALA A 354 8.65 10.75 -30.37
CA ALA A 354 9.71 9.99 -31.01
C ALA A 354 9.90 8.59 -30.37
N GLN A 355 9.81 8.49 -29.05
CA GLN A 355 9.85 7.22 -28.34
C GLN A 355 8.60 6.37 -28.61
N LEU A 356 7.41 6.97 -28.65
CA LEU A 356 6.15 6.27 -28.91
C LEU A 356 5.98 5.81 -30.37
N ALA A 357 6.67 6.45 -31.31
CA ALA A 357 6.59 6.12 -32.73
C ALA A 357 6.99 4.67 -33.02
N ILE A 358 7.87 4.06 -32.21
CA ILE A 358 8.25 2.65 -32.36
C ILE A 358 7.07 1.69 -32.13
N TYR A 359 6.06 2.15 -31.39
CA TYR A 359 4.81 1.44 -31.13
C TYR A 359 3.69 1.87 -32.08
N GLY A 360 3.95 2.77 -33.03
CA GLY A 360 2.94 3.37 -33.88
C GLY A 360 1.95 4.23 -33.09
N LEU A 361 2.42 4.91 -32.03
CA LEU A 361 1.62 5.75 -31.16
C LEU A 361 2.17 7.18 -31.10
N PHE A 362 1.33 8.13 -30.73
CA PHE A 362 1.74 9.49 -30.37
C PHE A 362 0.78 10.11 -29.35
N LEU A 363 1.25 11.15 -28.67
CA LEU A 363 0.49 12.01 -27.76
C LEU A 363 0.09 13.30 -28.47
N GLU A 364 -1.18 13.66 -28.33
CA GLU A 364 -1.74 14.93 -28.76
C GLU A 364 -2.16 15.76 -27.54
N ASN A 365 -1.69 17.01 -27.47
CA ASN A 365 -2.19 17.98 -26.50
C ASN A 365 -3.48 18.61 -27.03
N GLN A 366 -4.60 18.35 -26.35
CA GLN A 366 -5.90 18.93 -26.66
C GLN A 366 -6.29 19.95 -25.58
N ILE A 367 -6.30 21.23 -25.96
CA ILE A 367 -6.75 22.31 -25.08
C ILE A 367 -8.25 22.50 -25.26
N THR A 368 -9.03 22.15 -24.23
CA THR A 368 -10.50 22.25 -24.26
C THR A 368 -11.01 23.59 -23.74
N SER A 369 -10.25 24.23 -22.84
CA SER A 369 -10.52 25.58 -22.34
C SER A 369 -9.21 26.23 -21.84
N PRO A 370 -9.21 27.56 -21.55
CA PRO A 370 -8.03 28.23 -21.00
C PRO A 370 -7.50 27.64 -19.69
N SER A 371 -8.31 26.84 -18.99
CA SER A 371 -7.96 26.24 -17.70
C SER A 371 -8.00 24.71 -17.70
N LYS A 372 -8.14 24.08 -18.88
CA LYS A 372 -8.29 22.63 -18.99
C LYS A 372 -7.73 22.10 -20.32
N GLY A 373 -6.68 21.31 -20.22
CA GLY A 373 -6.12 20.51 -21.31
C GLY A 373 -6.19 19.01 -20.99
N SER A 374 -5.99 18.22 -22.04
CA SER A 374 -5.91 16.77 -21.99
C SER A 374 -4.77 16.28 -22.88
N LEU A 375 -4.05 15.24 -22.44
CA LEU A 375 -3.18 14.46 -23.34
C LEU A 375 -3.95 13.25 -23.83
N VAL A 376 -3.97 13.08 -25.15
CA VAL A 376 -4.65 11.98 -25.82
C VAL A 376 -3.64 11.09 -26.53
N LEU A 377 -3.61 9.81 -26.16
CA LEU A 377 -2.80 8.78 -26.83
C LEU A 377 -3.55 8.29 -28.07
N LYS A 378 -2.92 8.41 -29.24
CA LYS A 378 -3.52 8.09 -30.55
C LYS A 378 -2.61 7.22 -31.40
N LYS A 379 -3.20 6.58 -32.42
CA LYS A 379 -2.47 6.03 -33.57
C LYS A 379 -2.38 7.10 -34.67
N PRO A 380 -1.25 7.22 -35.38
CA PRO A 380 -1.16 8.06 -36.56
C PRO A 380 -2.28 7.71 -37.56
N PRO A 381 -2.86 8.70 -38.25
CA PRO A 381 -3.82 8.41 -39.31
C PRO A 381 -3.15 7.49 -40.34
N VAL A 382 -3.82 6.39 -40.67
CA VAL A 382 -3.39 5.50 -41.75
C VAL A 382 -3.67 6.26 -43.05
N TYR A 383 -2.64 6.90 -43.58
CA TYR A 383 -2.71 7.42 -44.94
C TYR A 383 -2.74 6.22 -45.87
N ASN A 384 -3.93 5.88 -46.36
CA ASN A 384 -4.06 5.05 -47.55
C ASN A 384 -3.39 5.84 -48.68
N ILE A 385 -2.10 5.60 -48.88
CA ILE A 385 -1.41 6.01 -50.10
C ILE A 385 -2.11 5.20 -51.18
N ALA A 386 -3.16 5.78 -51.78
CA ALA A 386 -3.71 5.27 -53.00
C ALA A 386 -2.52 5.25 -53.96
N VAL A 387 -1.95 4.06 -54.17
CA VAL A 387 -0.97 3.85 -55.21
C VAL A 387 -1.75 4.14 -56.49
N VAL A 388 -1.63 5.36 -56.97
CA VAL A 388 -2.12 5.72 -58.30
C VAL A 388 -1.24 4.91 -59.24
N GLN A 389 -1.66 3.68 -59.51
CA GLN A 389 -1.17 2.94 -60.65
C GLN A 389 -1.56 3.80 -61.86
N LYS A 390 -0.61 4.60 -62.34
CA LYS A 390 -0.69 5.15 -63.69
C LYS A 390 -0.83 3.94 -64.59
N SER A 391 -2.04 3.68 -65.06
CA SER A 391 -2.26 2.77 -66.17
C SER A 391 -1.41 3.29 -67.31
N GLY A 392 -0.30 2.61 -67.57
CA GLY A 392 0.52 2.84 -68.74
C GLY A 392 -0.37 2.57 -69.95
N GLY A 393 -0.99 3.63 -70.47
CA GLY A 393 -1.65 3.58 -71.77
C GLY A 393 -0.58 3.21 -72.78
N SER A 394 -0.58 1.96 -73.25
CA SER A 394 0.22 1.56 -74.39
C SER A 394 -0.27 2.39 -75.58
N ARG A 395 0.51 3.40 -75.96
CA ARG A 395 0.42 4.01 -77.28
C ARG A 395 0.80 2.90 -78.26
N ARG A 396 -0.18 2.36 -78.97
CA ARG A 396 0.07 1.60 -80.20
C ARG A 396 0.39 2.63 -81.29
N GLU A 397 1.59 2.55 -81.83
CA GLU A 397 1.95 3.12 -83.14
C GLU A 397 1.34 2.29 -84.28
#